data_AF-A0A923R1L3-F1
#
_entry.id   AF-A0A923R1L3-F1
#
_cell.length_a   1.000
_cell.length_b   1.000
_cell.length_c   1.000
_cell.angle_alpha   90.00
_cell.angle_beta   90.00
_cell.angle_gamma   90.00
#
_symmetry.space_group_name_H-M   'P 1'
#
loop_
_entity.id
_entity.type
_entity.pdbx_description
1 polymer ?
#
loop_
_entity_poly.entity_id
_entity_poly.type
_entity_poly.pdbx_seq_one_letter_code
_entity_poly.pdbx_strand_id
1 'polypeptide(L)'
;MTLLQELQEKLGKPYTDLEFLLNCLREVLKENKQEKLIQFIPWINNEEGLNPEKFKEEHLQLYSIAFHLLNMVEENNIAQSRRKKENDNGLETISGLWANNLLSLKKAGISEQDIANSLCDICVEPVLTAHPTEAKRPIVLDHHRQLYLLLLERENTMFTELEKTDIRRRIKLELDRLWRTGEIFVEKPNVATELKNVLHYLTTVFPDAILKLDRRLEQAWAHTGFNPDLLRDYNSLPCISFGDWVGGDRDGHPFVTAEVTKDTLESLRLNAITVIRRYLAELAKNLSFNCHLKKCPKNLQKRILSILIDFDFKEDNLSESEQMEAFSLFVNLLMIKLPVDIEGDTPVRLSEKPYSYIKPAELTADLEILYEALVSFGAPIIANNDVKNVLRIVQTFGFHGAKLDIRQNSKFHDQAVSQLLNIGLEKEIDFSSLSEKERIDFLTEELHSPRPFTQPGMKLGPEAEAVINCYKVVSDYMQKYGNDGIGSFIVSMTRSVSDLLVVYLLAREVGFVDKTDAGLVSKIKVVPLFETIDDLLASPKILEGFVEHPFTKRSLLYQTSQSKSKMPVQQVMVGYSDSNKD
;
A
#
# COMPACT_ATOMS: atom_id res chain seq x y z
N MET A 1 18.21 -44.64 16.26
CA MET A 1 18.13 -43.39 15.50
C MET A 1 17.37 -42.41 16.37
N THR A 2 17.95 -41.25 16.68
CA THR A 2 17.22 -40.21 17.43
C THR A 2 16.20 -39.55 16.50
N LEU A 3 15.12 -38.97 17.03
CA LEU A 3 14.13 -38.22 16.23
C LEU A 3 14.78 -37.14 15.35
N LEU A 4 15.86 -36.53 15.86
CA LEU A 4 16.66 -35.55 15.13
C LEU A 4 17.34 -36.13 13.87
N GLN A 5 17.87 -37.36 13.95
CA GLN A 5 18.50 -38.02 12.80
C GLN A 5 17.49 -38.36 11.70
N GLU A 6 16.26 -38.73 12.07
CA GLU A 6 15.19 -38.98 11.11
C GLU A 6 14.71 -37.67 10.44
N LEU A 7 14.63 -36.57 11.21
CA LEU A 7 14.31 -35.24 10.69
C LEU A 7 15.39 -34.71 9.74
N GLN A 8 16.66 -34.91 10.06
CA GLN A 8 17.80 -34.56 9.20
C GLN A 8 17.71 -35.20 7.82
N GLU A 9 17.42 -36.50 7.78
CA GLU A 9 17.28 -37.23 6.51
C GLU A 9 16.04 -36.79 5.71
N LYS A 10 14.92 -36.51 6.38
CA LYS A 10 13.67 -36.10 5.72
C LYS A 10 13.69 -34.67 5.20
N LEU A 11 14.28 -33.74 5.97
CA LEU A 11 14.30 -32.32 5.62
C LEU A 11 15.40 -31.99 4.61
N GLY A 12 16.54 -32.70 4.63
CA GLY A 12 17.63 -32.49 3.68
C GLY A 12 18.24 -31.09 3.76
N LYS A 13 18.34 -30.40 2.61
CA LYS A 13 19.01 -29.09 2.48
C LYS A 13 18.53 -28.02 3.48
N PRO A 14 17.21 -27.79 3.67
CA PRO A 14 16.68 -26.93 4.73
C PRO A 14 17.34 -27.14 6.09
N TYR A 15 17.46 -28.39 6.53
CA TYR A 15 18.09 -28.67 7.81
C TYR A 15 19.58 -28.29 7.77
N THR A 16 20.30 -28.59 6.68
CA THR A 16 21.73 -28.24 6.57
C THR A 16 21.98 -26.73 6.59
N ASP A 17 21.09 -25.94 6.02
CA ASP A 17 21.18 -24.47 6.04
C ASP A 17 20.87 -23.91 7.44
N LEU A 18 19.85 -24.46 8.10
CA LEU A 18 19.54 -24.11 9.48
C LEU A 18 20.69 -24.47 10.43
N GLU A 19 21.21 -25.69 10.33
CA GLU A 19 22.35 -26.15 11.13
C GLU A 19 23.58 -25.27 10.90
N PHE A 20 23.84 -24.85 9.65
CA PHE A 20 24.92 -23.91 9.35
C PHE A 20 24.75 -22.58 10.08
N LEU A 21 23.56 -21.98 10.04
CA LEU A 21 23.26 -20.71 10.70
C LEU A 21 23.35 -20.82 12.23
N LEU A 22 22.79 -21.90 12.81
CA LEU A 22 22.83 -22.13 14.25
C LEU A 22 24.26 -22.40 14.74
N ASN A 23 25.10 -23.04 13.93
CA ASN A 23 26.53 -23.17 14.24
C ASN A 23 27.28 -21.83 14.16
N CYS A 24 26.92 -20.94 13.23
CA CYS A 24 27.45 -19.57 13.24
C CYS A 24 27.04 -18.82 14.51
N LEU A 25 25.77 -18.97 14.94
CA LEU A 25 25.28 -18.39 16.20
C LEU A 25 26.01 -18.96 17.41
N ARG A 26 26.26 -20.28 17.45
CA ARG A 26 27.06 -20.94 18.48
C ARG A 26 28.45 -20.32 18.61
N GLU A 27 29.13 -20.07 17.49
CA GLU A 27 30.45 -19.41 17.49
C GLU A 27 30.36 -17.97 18.00
N VAL A 28 29.37 -17.20 17.57
CA VAL A 28 29.13 -15.82 18.04
C VAL A 28 28.91 -15.79 19.55
N LEU A 29 28.09 -16.68 20.10
CA LEU A 29 27.86 -16.77 21.55
C LEU A 29 29.15 -17.14 22.30
N LYS A 30 29.96 -18.04 21.75
CA LYS A 30 31.25 -18.41 22.33
C LYS A 30 32.22 -17.22 22.36
N GLU A 31 32.36 -16.52 21.24
CA GLU A 31 33.22 -15.32 21.11
C GLU A 31 32.75 -14.19 22.04
N ASN A 32 31.45 -14.09 22.29
CA ASN A 32 30.83 -13.16 23.24
C ASN A 32 30.89 -13.61 24.70
N LYS A 33 31.57 -14.72 25.02
CA LYS A 33 31.68 -15.30 26.38
C LYS A 33 30.33 -15.71 26.98
N GLN A 34 29.36 -16.06 26.14
CA GLN A 34 28.01 -16.53 26.50
C GLN A 34 27.90 -18.06 26.40
N GLU A 35 28.96 -18.79 26.80
CA GLU A 35 29.06 -20.25 26.60
C GLU A 35 27.93 -21.04 27.28
N LYS A 36 27.38 -20.52 28.38
CA LYS A 36 26.26 -21.13 29.09
C LYS A 36 24.99 -21.22 28.25
N LEU A 37 24.81 -20.32 27.27
CA LEU A 37 23.64 -20.30 26.40
C LEU A 37 23.75 -21.32 25.25
N ILE A 38 24.96 -21.79 24.92
CA ILE A 38 25.21 -22.66 23.77
C ILE A 38 24.44 -23.99 23.88
N GLN A 39 24.28 -24.53 25.09
CA GLN A 39 23.53 -25.77 25.31
C GLN A 39 22.02 -25.62 25.05
N PHE A 40 21.52 -24.38 25.03
CA PHE A 40 20.10 -24.07 24.82
C PHE A 40 19.76 -23.76 23.37
N ILE A 41 20.73 -23.82 22.43
CA ILE A 41 20.43 -23.60 21.01
C ILE A 41 19.58 -24.77 20.52
N PRO A 42 18.34 -24.53 20.04
CA PRO A 42 17.44 -25.58 19.57
C PRO A 42 17.99 -26.27 18.31
N TRP A 43 17.53 -27.49 18.05
CA TRP A 43 17.83 -28.30 16.85
C TRP A 43 19.29 -28.76 16.67
N ILE A 44 20.28 -28.17 17.35
CA ILE A 44 21.69 -28.63 17.32
C ILE A 44 22.20 -29.17 18.67
N ASN A 45 21.35 -29.14 19.71
CA ASN A 45 21.59 -29.75 21.02
C ASN A 45 20.34 -30.52 21.49
N ASN A 46 20.52 -31.45 22.42
CA ASN A 46 19.40 -32.18 23.03
C ASN A 46 18.73 -31.35 24.14
N GLU A 47 17.40 -31.36 24.20
CA GLU A 47 16.59 -30.56 25.14
C GLU A 47 16.51 -31.12 26.58
N GLU A 48 17.37 -32.06 26.95
CA GLU A 48 17.31 -32.68 28.28
C GLU A 48 17.68 -31.68 29.39
N GLY A 49 16.71 -31.37 30.27
CA GLY A 49 16.93 -30.60 31.49
C GLY A 49 16.52 -29.12 31.46
N LEU A 50 15.74 -28.69 30.46
CA LEU A 50 15.16 -27.34 30.44
C LEU A 50 14.21 -27.13 31.63
N ASN A 51 14.61 -26.31 32.61
CA ASN A 51 13.72 -25.87 33.69
C ASN A 51 13.17 -24.47 33.34
N PRO A 52 11.87 -24.32 33.05
CA PRO A 52 11.23 -23.05 32.72
C PRO A 52 11.44 -21.96 33.78
N GLU A 53 11.54 -22.34 35.06
CA GLU A 53 11.73 -21.40 36.18
C GLU A 53 13.12 -20.74 36.19
N LYS A 54 14.06 -21.23 35.36
CA LYS A 54 15.43 -20.67 35.23
C LYS A 54 15.62 -19.84 33.96
N PHE A 55 14.60 -19.67 33.13
CA PHE A 55 14.70 -18.88 31.90
C PHE A 55 14.90 -17.40 32.22
N LYS A 56 15.91 -16.82 31.59
CA LYS A 56 16.18 -15.38 31.61
C LYS A 56 15.90 -14.76 30.25
N GLU A 57 15.89 -13.44 30.18
CA GLU A 57 15.72 -12.67 28.94
C GLU A 57 16.66 -13.13 27.80
N GLU A 58 17.92 -13.44 28.13
CA GLU A 58 18.92 -13.94 27.17
C GLU A 58 18.51 -15.27 26.50
N HIS A 59 17.74 -16.11 27.21
CA HIS A 59 17.21 -17.35 26.66
C HIS A 59 16.06 -17.05 25.70
N LEU A 60 15.15 -16.15 26.09
CA LEU A 60 14.04 -15.73 25.21
C LEU A 60 14.57 -15.14 23.90
N GLN A 61 15.60 -14.30 23.98
CA GLN A 61 16.27 -13.75 22.81
C GLN A 61 16.91 -14.84 21.94
N LEU A 62 17.59 -15.82 22.56
CA LEU A 62 18.18 -16.95 21.83
C LEU A 62 17.12 -17.73 21.03
N TYR A 63 16.02 -18.10 21.68
CA TYR A 63 14.95 -18.83 21.02
C TYR A 63 14.29 -17.99 19.93
N SER A 64 14.05 -16.70 20.17
CA SER A 64 13.50 -15.77 19.19
C SER A 64 14.37 -15.70 17.92
N ILE A 65 15.68 -15.50 18.07
CA ILE A 65 16.64 -15.49 16.95
C ILE A 65 16.62 -16.85 16.24
N ALA A 66 16.65 -17.96 16.99
CA ALA A 66 16.67 -19.29 16.40
C ALA A 66 15.39 -19.58 15.58
N PHE A 67 14.21 -19.18 16.07
CA PHE A 67 12.96 -19.27 15.32
C PHE A 67 12.96 -18.40 14.06
N HIS A 68 13.56 -17.21 14.10
CA HIS A 68 13.72 -16.39 12.90
C HIS A 68 14.66 -17.01 11.87
N LEU A 69 15.76 -17.64 12.31
CA LEU A 69 16.64 -18.38 11.40
C LEU A 69 15.92 -19.57 10.77
N LEU A 70 15.07 -20.27 11.53
CA LEU A 70 14.21 -21.33 10.98
C LEU A 70 13.27 -20.79 9.90
N ASN A 71 12.49 -19.74 10.21
CA ASN A 71 11.56 -19.14 9.25
C ASN A 71 12.28 -18.70 7.96
N MET A 72 13.45 -18.08 8.10
CA MET A 72 14.27 -17.63 6.97
C MET A 72 14.72 -18.77 6.06
N VAL A 73 15.09 -19.90 6.65
CA VAL A 73 15.49 -21.11 5.91
C VAL A 73 14.29 -21.77 5.24
N GLU A 74 13.13 -21.81 5.91
CA GLU A 74 11.88 -22.30 5.32
C GLU A 74 11.46 -21.45 4.12
N GLU A 75 11.48 -20.13 4.24
CA GLU A 75 11.19 -19.18 3.16
C GLU A 75 12.13 -19.38 1.97
N ASN A 76 13.45 -19.46 2.23
CA ASN A 76 14.44 -19.70 1.17
C ASN A 76 14.19 -21.05 0.49
N ASN A 77 13.93 -22.11 1.25
CA ASN A 77 13.66 -23.42 0.67
C ASN A 77 12.39 -23.43 -0.20
N ILE A 78 11.31 -22.78 0.24
CA ILE A 78 10.09 -22.62 -0.55
C ILE A 78 10.42 -21.90 -1.86
N ALA A 79 11.19 -20.81 -1.81
CA ALA A 79 11.60 -20.07 -3.00
C ALA A 79 12.45 -20.92 -3.96
N GLN A 80 13.41 -21.68 -3.44
CA GLN A 80 14.29 -22.56 -4.24
C GLN A 80 13.53 -23.74 -4.84
N SER A 81 12.67 -24.39 -4.06
CA SER A 81 11.82 -25.49 -4.52
C SER A 81 10.90 -25.04 -5.66
N ARG A 82 10.35 -23.81 -5.58
CA ARG A 82 9.59 -23.19 -6.67
C ARG A 82 10.45 -23.00 -7.92
N ARG A 83 11.62 -22.36 -7.82
CA ARG A 83 12.54 -22.16 -8.96
C ARG A 83 12.95 -23.47 -9.62
N LYS A 84 13.25 -24.49 -8.81
CA LYS A 84 13.60 -25.82 -9.31
C LYS A 84 12.45 -26.45 -10.09
N LYS A 85 11.21 -26.37 -9.57
CA LYS A 85 10.02 -26.86 -10.29
C LYS A 85 9.78 -26.10 -11.60
N GLU A 86 9.94 -24.78 -11.61
CA GLU A 86 9.82 -23.96 -12.81
C GLU A 86 10.84 -24.37 -13.89
N ASN A 87 12.10 -24.57 -13.51
CA ASN A 87 13.17 -24.97 -14.44
C ASN A 87 13.01 -26.41 -14.94
N ASP A 88 12.70 -27.35 -14.04
CA ASP A 88 12.68 -28.78 -14.36
C ASP A 88 11.40 -29.19 -15.09
N ASN A 89 10.26 -28.57 -14.75
CA ASN A 89 8.94 -29.03 -15.19
C ASN A 89 8.08 -27.96 -15.90
N GLY A 90 8.55 -26.71 -16.03
CA GLY A 90 7.82 -25.61 -16.66
C GLY A 90 7.03 -24.73 -15.68
N LEU A 91 6.72 -23.50 -16.13
CA LEU A 91 6.07 -22.45 -15.33
C LEU A 91 4.68 -22.82 -14.81
N GLU A 92 3.98 -23.72 -15.52
CA GLU A 92 2.61 -24.12 -15.23
C GLU A 92 2.46 -25.11 -14.07
N THR A 93 3.56 -25.63 -13.55
CA THR A 93 3.54 -26.68 -12.52
C THR A 93 3.26 -26.17 -11.12
N ILE A 94 3.39 -24.86 -10.91
CA ILE A 94 3.06 -24.23 -9.64
C ILE A 94 1.61 -23.76 -9.68
N SER A 95 0.76 -24.48 -8.95
CA SER A 95 -0.65 -24.13 -8.76
C SER A 95 -0.80 -22.70 -8.24
N GLY A 96 -1.73 -21.96 -8.81
CA GLY A 96 -2.05 -20.58 -8.39
C GLY A 96 -1.18 -19.49 -9.02
N LEU A 97 -0.14 -19.81 -9.79
CA LEU A 97 0.63 -18.81 -10.54
C LEU A 97 0.02 -18.51 -11.92
N TRP A 98 0.46 -17.40 -12.53
CA TRP A 98 -0.07 -16.92 -13.82
C TRP A 98 -0.10 -17.98 -14.92
N ALA A 99 1.01 -18.68 -15.17
CA ALA A 99 1.09 -19.66 -16.26
C ALA A 99 0.09 -20.82 -16.09
N ASN A 100 -0.06 -21.32 -14.85
CA ASN A 100 -1.00 -22.38 -14.53
C ASN A 100 -2.45 -21.96 -14.79
N ASN A 101 -2.82 -20.76 -14.33
CA ASN A 101 -4.17 -20.22 -14.52
C ASN A 101 -4.46 -19.87 -15.99
N LEU A 102 -3.54 -19.21 -16.69
CA LEU A 102 -3.69 -18.84 -18.11
C LEU A 102 -3.85 -20.08 -18.99
N LEU A 103 -3.06 -21.15 -18.75
CA LEU A 103 -3.25 -22.41 -19.47
C LEU A 103 -4.57 -23.09 -19.13
N SER A 104 -5.06 -22.97 -17.90
CA SER A 104 -6.36 -23.50 -17.51
C SER A 104 -7.50 -22.77 -18.22
N LEU A 105 -7.42 -21.44 -18.34
CA LEU A 105 -8.38 -20.63 -19.13
C LEU A 105 -8.31 -20.99 -20.62
N LYS A 106 -7.10 -21.15 -21.17
CA LYS A 106 -6.89 -21.59 -22.55
C LYS A 106 -7.51 -22.96 -22.81
N LYS A 107 -7.32 -23.92 -21.89
CA LYS A 107 -7.93 -25.27 -21.96
C LYS A 107 -9.45 -25.22 -21.84
N ALA A 108 -10.00 -24.26 -21.11
CA ALA A 108 -11.43 -24.01 -21.03
C ALA A 108 -12.01 -23.31 -22.28
N GLY A 109 -11.18 -22.98 -23.28
CA GLY A 109 -11.60 -22.38 -24.54
C GLY A 109 -11.80 -20.86 -24.50
N ILE A 110 -11.33 -20.19 -23.45
CA ILE A 110 -11.40 -18.72 -23.35
C ILE A 110 -10.31 -18.11 -24.23
N SER A 111 -10.68 -17.15 -25.08
CA SER A 111 -9.75 -16.52 -26.01
C SER A 111 -8.77 -15.59 -25.29
N GLU A 112 -7.57 -15.41 -25.85
CA GLU A 112 -6.59 -14.46 -25.32
C GLU A 112 -7.12 -13.02 -25.27
N GLN A 113 -7.99 -12.65 -26.22
CA GLN A 113 -8.61 -11.33 -26.26
C GLN A 113 -9.60 -11.13 -25.10
N ASP A 114 -10.42 -12.14 -24.80
CA ASP A 114 -11.38 -12.07 -23.69
C ASP A 114 -10.65 -12.02 -22.34
N ILE A 115 -9.55 -12.76 -22.21
CA ILE A 115 -8.70 -12.72 -21.01
C ILE A 115 -8.10 -11.32 -20.87
N ALA A 116 -7.47 -10.77 -21.91
CA ALA A 116 -6.85 -9.45 -21.87
C ALA A 116 -7.87 -8.34 -21.54
N ASN A 117 -9.07 -8.41 -22.14
CA ASN A 117 -10.16 -7.47 -21.85
C ASN A 117 -10.68 -7.59 -20.41
N SER A 118 -10.60 -8.77 -19.79
CA SER A 118 -11.03 -8.97 -18.40
C SER A 118 -9.95 -8.56 -17.39
N LEU A 119 -8.66 -8.67 -17.76
CA LEU A 119 -7.55 -8.32 -16.86
C LEU A 119 -7.59 -6.86 -16.40
N CYS A 120 -7.93 -5.93 -17.30
CA CYS A 120 -7.99 -4.51 -16.96
C CYS A 120 -9.15 -4.11 -16.04
N ASP A 121 -10.19 -4.96 -15.95
CA ASP A 121 -11.32 -4.78 -15.03
C ASP A 121 -11.00 -5.32 -13.61
N ILE A 122 -9.91 -6.08 -13.44
CA ILE A 122 -9.48 -6.60 -12.13
C ILE A 122 -8.75 -5.50 -11.36
N CYS A 123 -9.21 -5.23 -10.14
CA CYS A 123 -8.57 -4.31 -9.20
C CYS A 123 -8.25 -5.04 -7.90
N VAL A 124 -7.00 -4.95 -7.46
CA VAL A 124 -6.54 -5.51 -6.18
C VAL A 124 -6.01 -4.36 -5.31
N GLU A 125 -6.59 -4.20 -4.13
CA GLU A 125 -6.19 -3.17 -3.16
C GLU A 125 -5.83 -3.81 -1.81
N PRO A 126 -4.56 -4.17 -1.58
CA PRO A 126 -4.10 -4.58 -0.26
C PRO A 126 -4.15 -3.39 0.69
N VAL A 127 -4.86 -3.54 1.80
CA VAL A 127 -4.98 -2.51 2.85
C VAL A 127 -3.96 -2.81 3.95
N LEU A 128 -3.06 -1.86 4.19
CA LEU A 128 -2.01 -1.97 5.20
C LEU A 128 -2.59 -1.58 6.56
N THR A 129 -2.36 -2.43 7.56
CA THR A 129 -2.79 -2.21 8.94
C THR A 129 -1.60 -2.17 9.86
N ALA A 130 -1.72 -1.48 11.00
CA ALA A 130 -0.75 -1.62 12.08
C ALA A 130 -0.67 -3.08 12.53
N HIS A 131 0.54 -3.59 12.77
CA HIS A 131 0.70 -4.94 13.28
C HIS A 131 0.57 -4.93 14.81
N PRO A 132 -0.43 -5.59 15.41
CA PRO A 132 -0.75 -5.45 16.84
C PRO A 132 0.32 -6.03 17.78
N THR A 133 1.20 -6.89 17.27
CA THR A 133 2.19 -7.65 18.07
C THR A 133 3.62 -7.62 17.54
N GLU A 134 3.89 -7.09 16.34
CA GLU A 134 5.24 -7.15 15.76
C GLU A 134 5.99 -5.86 16.09
N ALA A 135 6.32 -5.75 17.37
CA ALA A 135 7.28 -4.79 17.85
C ALA A 135 8.67 -5.32 17.47
N LYS A 136 9.07 -5.21 16.20
CA LYS A 136 10.47 -5.41 15.76
C LYS A 136 11.05 -4.10 15.27
N ARG A 137 12.22 -3.74 15.80
CA ARG A 137 12.83 -2.45 15.45
C ARG A 137 13.14 -2.50 13.95
N PRO A 138 12.97 -1.42 13.17
CA PRO A 138 13.31 -1.42 11.74
C PRO A 138 14.72 -2.00 11.47
N ILE A 139 15.68 -1.68 12.35
CA ILE A 139 17.04 -2.21 12.28
C ILE A 139 17.14 -3.74 12.43
N VAL A 140 16.25 -4.37 13.21
CA VAL A 140 16.18 -5.84 13.34
C VAL A 140 15.68 -6.47 12.04
N LEU A 141 14.68 -5.87 11.40
CA LEU A 141 14.21 -6.30 10.08
C LEU A 141 15.31 -6.15 9.02
N ASP A 142 16.10 -5.08 9.09
CA ASP A 142 17.26 -4.89 8.21
C ASP A 142 18.31 -6.00 8.42
N HIS A 143 18.66 -6.34 9.66
CA HIS A 143 19.58 -7.45 9.95
C HIS A 143 19.05 -8.79 9.43
N HIS A 144 17.76 -9.09 9.64
CA HIS A 144 17.12 -10.30 9.10
C HIS A 144 17.17 -10.33 7.58
N ARG A 145 16.90 -9.21 6.91
CA ARG A 145 17.03 -9.09 5.45
C ARG A 145 18.47 -9.34 4.99
N GLN A 146 19.47 -8.77 5.66
CA GLN A 146 20.88 -8.98 5.30
C GLN A 146 21.29 -10.45 5.49
N LEU A 147 20.87 -11.09 6.58
CA LEU A 147 21.08 -12.52 6.81
C LEU A 147 20.44 -13.37 5.70
N TYR A 148 19.21 -13.04 5.27
CA TYR A 148 18.55 -13.74 4.17
C TYR A 148 19.29 -13.55 2.84
N LEU A 149 19.78 -12.35 2.54
CA LEU A 149 20.57 -12.08 1.33
C LEU A 149 21.90 -12.84 1.34
N LEU A 150 22.57 -12.91 2.49
CA LEU A 150 23.80 -13.69 2.66
C LEU A 150 23.55 -15.19 2.50
N LEU A 151 22.42 -15.69 3.02
CA LEU A 151 21.99 -17.06 2.81
C LEU A 151 21.78 -17.34 1.32
N LEU A 152 21.10 -16.44 0.59
CA LEU A 152 20.91 -16.54 -0.85
C LEU A 152 22.24 -16.47 -1.62
N GLU A 153 23.16 -15.60 -1.21
CA GLU A 153 24.50 -15.46 -1.79
C GLU A 153 25.29 -16.78 -1.66
N ARG A 154 25.23 -17.42 -0.48
CA ARG A 154 25.86 -18.73 -0.23
C ARG A 154 25.37 -19.84 -1.15
N GLU A 155 24.15 -19.75 -1.68
CA GLU A 155 23.59 -20.75 -2.59
C GLU A 155 24.27 -20.80 -3.96
N ASN A 156 25.11 -19.81 -4.28
CA ASN A 156 25.84 -19.80 -5.54
C ASN A 156 26.90 -20.91 -5.58
N THR A 157 26.66 -21.92 -6.42
CA THR A 157 27.55 -23.07 -6.59
C THR A 157 28.89 -22.73 -7.25
N MET A 158 29.02 -21.54 -7.85
CA MET A 158 30.24 -21.10 -8.52
C MET A 158 31.28 -20.48 -7.57
N PHE A 159 30.92 -20.22 -6.31
CA PHE A 159 31.85 -19.60 -5.37
C PHE A 159 32.94 -20.56 -4.89
N THR A 160 34.15 -20.01 -4.80
CA THR A 160 35.32 -20.63 -4.19
C THR A 160 35.15 -20.77 -2.68
N GLU A 161 35.97 -21.63 -2.06
CA GLU A 161 35.94 -21.81 -0.59
C GLU A 161 36.33 -20.54 0.17
N LEU A 162 37.17 -19.67 -0.40
CA LEU A 162 37.52 -18.37 0.19
C LEU A 162 36.31 -17.43 0.20
N GLU A 163 35.56 -17.35 -0.90
CA GLU A 163 34.34 -16.55 -0.99
C GLU A 163 33.26 -17.05 -0.03
N LYS A 164 33.06 -18.37 0.05
CA LYS A 164 32.15 -18.98 1.04
C LYS A 164 32.56 -18.68 2.48
N THR A 165 33.87 -18.65 2.75
CA THR A 165 34.40 -18.28 4.08
C THR A 165 34.11 -16.82 4.41
N ASP A 166 34.22 -15.90 3.44
CA ASP A 166 33.85 -14.50 3.65
C ASP A 166 32.34 -14.32 3.88
N ILE A 167 31.49 -15.05 3.14
CA ILE A 167 30.03 -15.06 3.38
C ILE A 167 29.74 -15.55 4.81
N ARG A 168 30.38 -16.64 5.25
CA ARG A 168 30.25 -17.13 6.64
C ARG A 168 30.67 -16.06 7.65
N ARG A 169 31.78 -15.35 7.41
CA ARG A 169 32.25 -14.25 8.26
C ARG A 169 31.21 -13.11 8.33
N ARG A 170 30.62 -12.72 7.19
CA ARG A 170 29.56 -11.70 7.13
C ARG A 170 28.29 -12.14 7.87
N ILE A 171 27.89 -13.41 7.74
CA ILE A 171 26.75 -13.98 8.49
C ILE A 171 27.00 -13.89 9.99
N LYS A 172 28.20 -14.27 10.47
CA LYS A 172 28.55 -14.14 11.89
C LYS A 172 28.47 -12.70 12.38
N LEU A 173 28.93 -11.74 11.58
CA LEU A 173 28.86 -10.31 11.94
C LEU A 173 27.41 -9.84 12.08
N GLU A 174 26.52 -10.24 11.16
CA GLU A 174 25.10 -9.88 11.26
C GLU A 174 24.42 -10.57 12.44
N LEU A 175 24.74 -11.83 12.74
CA LEU A 175 24.26 -12.52 13.93
C LEU A 175 24.75 -11.85 15.23
N ASP A 176 26.00 -11.38 15.28
CA ASP A 176 26.52 -10.63 16.44
C ASP A 176 25.78 -9.29 16.62
N ARG A 177 25.53 -8.57 15.53
CA ARG A 177 24.74 -7.32 15.57
C ARG A 177 23.31 -7.58 16.03
N LEU A 178 22.67 -8.63 15.53
CA LEU A 178 21.34 -9.03 15.94
C LEU A 178 21.29 -9.40 17.44
N TRP A 179 22.29 -10.16 17.91
CA TRP A 179 22.44 -10.50 19.33
C TRP A 179 22.60 -9.28 20.24
N ARG A 180 23.32 -8.24 19.80
CA ARG A 180 23.52 -7.02 20.58
C ARG A 180 22.35 -6.05 20.52
N THR A 181 21.62 -6.04 19.40
CA THR A 181 20.48 -5.14 19.18
C THR A 181 19.29 -5.52 20.05
N GLY A 182 19.05 -6.83 20.25
CA GLY A 182 17.86 -7.34 20.93
C GLY A 182 16.60 -7.23 20.08
N GLU A 183 15.68 -8.17 20.21
CA GLU A 183 14.46 -8.25 19.38
C GLU A 183 13.20 -7.74 20.08
N ILE A 184 13.21 -7.61 21.41
CA ILE A 184 12.01 -7.32 22.22
C ILE A 184 11.91 -5.81 22.47
N PHE A 185 10.80 -5.17 22.06
CA PHE A 185 10.47 -3.83 22.56
C PHE A 185 10.01 -3.91 24.00
N VAL A 186 10.43 -2.91 24.77
CA VAL A 186 9.88 -2.66 26.11
C VAL A 186 8.59 -1.83 26.03
N GLU A 187 8.30 -1.16 24.90
CA GLU A 187 7.17 -0.21 24.75
C GLU A 187 6.34 -0.44 23.46
N LYS A 188 5.03 -0.19 23.52
CA LYS A 188 4.14 -0.24 22.35
C LYS A 188 4.54 0.84 21.33
N PRO A 189 4.61 0.53 20.02
CA PRO A 189 4.88 1.53 19.00
C PRO A 189 3.78 2.61 19.00
N ASN A 190 4.18 3.85 18.71
CA ASN A 190 3.24 4.95 18.46
C ASN A 190 2.83 4.96 16.97
N VAL A 191 1.73 5.65 16.65
CA VAL A 191 1.17 5.72 15.29
C VAL A 191 2.20 6.20 14.27
N ALA A 192 3.08 7.14 14.65
CA ALA A 192 4.16 7.62 13.77
C ALA A 192 5.17 6.52 13.39
N THR A 193 5.47 5.61 14.32
CA THR A 193 6.36 4.46 14.06
C THR A 193 5.69 3.44 13.16
N GLU A 194 4.40 3.17 13.37
CA GLU A 194 3.60 2.29 12.52
C GLU A 194 3.54 2.83 11.09
N LEU A 195 3.30 4.13 10.93
CA LEU A 195 3.27 4.78 9.62
C LEU A 195 4.64 4.67 8.93
N LYS A 196 5.73 4.84 9.68
CA LYS A 196 7.09 4.70 9.13
C LYS A 196 7.35 3.30 8.57
N ASN A 197 6.83 2.27 9.22
CA ASN A 197 6.91 0.89 8.73
C ASN A 197 6.09 0.71 7.45
N VAL A 198 4.86 1.21 7.42
CA VAL A 198 4.00 1.21 6.21
C VAL A 198 4.70 1.91 5.04
N LEU A 199 5.25 3.11 5.28
CA LEU A 199 5.98 3.90 4.29
C LEU A 199 7.21 3.16 3.76
N HIS A 200 7.92 2.37 4.59
CA HIS A 200 9.04 1.57 4.11
C HIS A 200 8.59 0.59 3.01
N TYR A 201 7.48 -0.11 3.20
CA TYR A 201 6.95 -1.04 2.19
C TYR A 201 6.50 -0.31 0.93
N LEU A 202 5.73 0.78 1.07
CA LEU A 202 5.23 1.60 -0.05
C LEU A 202 6.37 2.23 -0.86
N THR A 203 7.49 2.59 -0.22
CA THR A 203 8.59 3.30 -0.89
C THR A 203 9.72 2.40 -1.39
N THR A 204 9.92 1.23 -0.76
CA THR A 204 11.13 0.41 -0.98
C THR A 204 10.79 -0.99 -1.48
N VAL A 205 9.69 -1.60 -1.03
CA VAL A 205 9.38 -3.01 -1.34
C VAL A 205 8.40 -3.14 -2.49
N PHE A 206 7.24 -2.49 -2.37
CA PHE A 206 6.15 -2.64 -3.34
C PHE A 206 6.46 -2.11 -4.74
N PRO A 207 7.13 -0.95 -4.94
CA PRO A 207 7.44 -0.48 -6.29
C PRO A 207 8.19 -1.51 -7.14
N ASP A 208 9.19 -2.17 -6.56
CA ASP A 208 9.94 -3.25 -7.25
C ASP A 208 9.11 -4.53 -7.39
N ALA A 209 8.26 -4.84 -6.41
CA ALA A 209 7.41 -6.03 -6.45
C ALA A 209 6.37 -5.94 -7.56
N ILE A 210 5.76 -4.77 -7.78
CA ILE A 210 4.78 -4.53 -8.84
C ILE A 210 5.41 -4.76 -10.22
N LEU A 211 6.56 -4.13 -10.50
CA LEU A 211 7.24 -4.32 -11.78
C LEU A 211 7.67 -5.78 -12.02
N LYS A 212 8.05 -6.51 -10.96
CA LYS A 212 8.35 -7.95 -11.04
C LYS A 212 7.09 -8.79 -11.30
N LEU A 213 5.96 -8.42 -10.69
CA LEU A 213 4.68 -9.09 -10.87
C LEU A 213 4.20 -8.94 -12.32
N ASP A 214 4.26 -7.73 -12.87
CA ASP A 214 3.87 -7.45 -14.26
C ASP A 214 4.76 -8.21 -15.24
N ARG A 215 6.09 -8.20 -15.04
CA ARG A 215 7.02 -9.00 -15.86
C ARG A 215 6.73 -10.49 -15.79
N ARG A 216 6.34 -11.03 -14.62
CA ARG A 216 5.96 -12.44 -14.48
C ARG A 216 4.67 -12.76 -15.22
N LEU A 217 3.70 -11.84 -15.23
CA LEU A 217 2.49 -11.97 -16.03
C LEU A 217 2.83 -11.99 -17.53
N GLU A 218 3.64 -11.05 -18.01
CA GLU A 218 4.08 -10.99 -19.42
C GLU A 218 4.85 -12.26 -19.86
N GLN A 219 5.74 -12.77 -19.00
CA GLN A 219 6.47 -14.02 -19.24
C GLN A 219 5.53 -15.22 -19.30
N ALA A 220 4.58 -15.32 -18.37
CA ALA A 220 3.58 -16.37 -18.36
C ALA A 220 2.65 -16.29 -19.59
N TRP A 221 2.27 -15.08 -20.00
CA TRP A 221 1.48 -14.83 -21.20
C TRP A 221 2.18 -15.34 -22.45
N ALA A 222 3.43 -14.94 -22.66
CA ALA A 222 4.25 -15.41 -23.77
C ALA A 222 4.46 -16.95 -23.73
N HIS A 223 4.70 -17.53 -22.54
CA HIS A 223 4.85 -18.98 -22.35
C HIS A 223 3.60 -19.76 -22.77
N THR A 224 2.41 -19.21 -22.54
CA THR A 224 1.16 -19.84 -23.00
C THR A 224 0.96 -19.75 -24.52
N GLY A 225 1.81 -19.01 -25.23
CA GLY A 225 1.73 -18.77 -26.66
C GLY A 225 0.69 -17.72 -27.06
N PHE A 226 0.31 -16.83 -26.13
CA PHE A 226 -0.58 -15.72 -26.42
C PHE A 226 0.17 -14.53 -27.02
N ASN A 227 -0.54 -13.69 -27.79
CA ASN A 227 0.02 -12.52 -28.44
C ASN A 227 0.50 -11.48 -27.40
N PRO A 228 1.82 -11.19 -27.30
CA PRO A 228 2.34 -10.24 -26.32
C PRO A 228 1.85 -8.80 -26.52
N ASP A 229 1.45 -8.43 -27.74
CA ASP A 229 0.96 -7.08 -28.03
C ASP A 229 -0.33 -6.73 -27.25
N LEU A 230 -1.08 -7.73 -26.80
CA LEU A 230 -2.30 -7.54 -25.98
C LEU A 230 -2.01 -7.03 -24.57
N LEU A 231 -0.80 -7.19 -24.06
CA LEU A 231 -0.36 -6.69 -22.74
C LEU A 231 0.59 -5.50 -22.84
N ARG A 232 0.75 -4.94 -24.05
CA ARG A 232 1.72 -3.87 -24.31
C ARG A 232 1.33 -2.57 -23.61
N ASP A 233 0.04 -2.23 -23.65
CA ASP A 233 -0.53 -1.10 -22.92
C ASP A 233 -0.54 -1.40 -21.42
N TYR A 234 -0.06 -0.44 -20.62
CA TYR A 234 -0.09 -0.56 -19.16
C TYR A 234 -1.52 -0.59 -18.60
N ASN A 235 -2.50 -0.07 -19.34
CA ASN A 235 -3.92 -0.15 -18.99
C ASN A 235 -4.53 -1.54 -19.23
N SER A 236 -3.86 -2.43 -19.97
CA SER A 236 -4.29 -3.81 -20.17
C SER A 236 -3.93 -4.73 -18.99
N LEU A 237 -3.09 -4.25 -18.08
CA LEU A 237 -2.69 -4.98 -16.88
C LEU A 237 -3.72 -4.79 -15.75
N PRO A 238 -3.83 -5.75 -14.81
CA PRO A 238 -4.67 -5.57 -13.62
C PRO A 238 -4.33 -4.30 -12.85
N CYS A 239 -5.34 -3.60 -12.34
CA CYS A 239 -5.15 -2.45 -11.47
C CYS A 239 -4.67 -2.94 -10.09
N ILE A 240 -3.61 -2.32 -9.58
CA ILE A 240 -3.14 -2.53 -8.21
C ILE A 240 -3.06 -1.17 -7.54
N SER A 241 -3.71 -1.04 -6.40
CA SER A 241 -3.62 0.13 -5.52
C SER A 241 -3.33 -0.34 -4.10
N PHE A 242 -3.07 0.58 -3.18
CA PHE A 242 -2.88 0.26 -1.77
C PHE A 242 -3.84 1.08 -0.93
N GLY A 243 -4.39 0.44 0.12
CA GLY A 243 -5.09 1.12 1.20
C GLY A 243 -4.19 1.22 2.44
N ASP A 244 -4.53 2.12 3.35
CA ASP A 244 -3.86 2.29 4.64
C ASP A 244 -4.90 2.58 5.72
N TRP A 245 -4.73 1.94 6.87
CA TRP A 245 -5.49 2.22 8.09
C TRP A 245 -4.70 3.00 9.12
N VAL A 246 -3.37 3.03 9.02
CA VAL A 246 -2.53 3.70 10.01
C VAL A 246 -2.79 5.21 9.95
N GLY A 247 -3.18 5.80 11.07
CA GLY A 247 -3.58 7.22 11.12
C GLY A 247 -4.99 7.53 10.62
N GLY A 248 -5.74 6.53 10.15
CA GLY A 248 -7.13 6.64 9.71
C GLY A 248 -8.12 5.85 10.58
N ASP A 249 -7.71 4.67 11.07
CA ASP A 249 -8.49 3.86 12.00
C ASP A 249 -8.44 4.43 13.42
N ARG A 250 -9.59 4.90 13.89
CA ARG A 250 -9.78 5.52 15.20
C ARG A 250 -10.75 4.74 16.09
N ASP A 251 -11.21 3.58 15.64
CA ASP A 251 -12.09 2.73 16.42
C ASP A 251 -11.35 2.17 17.65
N GLY A 252 -11.78 2.60 18.85
CA GLY A 252 -11.12 2.24 20.11
C GLY A 252 -9.69 2.80 20.27
N HIS A 253 -9.21 3.67 19.36
CA HIS A 253 -7.83 4.17 19.35
C HIS A 253 -7.75 5.69 19.54
N PRO A 254 -7.78 6.21 20.79
CA PRO A 254 -7.89 7.64 21.07
C PRO A 254 -6.68 8.48 20.59
N PHE A 255 -5.55 7.84 20.31
CA PHE A 255 -4.36 8.55 19.81
C PHE A 255 -4.40 8.87 18.31
N VAL A 256 -5.39 8.35 17.56
CA VAL A 256 -5.59 8.73 16.14
C VAL A 256 -6.47 9.97 16.08
N THR A 257 -5.82 11.12 16.21
CA THR A 257 -6.46 12.45 16.19
C THR A 257 -6.58 12.98 14.76
N ALA A 258 -7.28 14.11 14.57
CA ALA A 258 -7.33 14.78 13.27
C ALA A 258 -5.94 15.22 12.77
N GLU A 259 -5.05 15.65 13.67
CA GLU A 259 -3.68 16.03 13.31
C GLU A 259 -2.87 14.82 12.83
N VAL A 260 -3.02 13.66 13.49
CA VAL A 260 -2.37 12.42 13.04
C VAL A 260 -2.87 12.02 11.64
N THR A 261 -4.17 12.14 11.37
CA THR A 261 -4.73 11.88 10.03
C THR A 261 -4.15 12.84 8.99
N LYS A 262 -3.99 14.13 9.33
CA LYS A 262 -3.39 15.14 8.45
C LYS A 262 -1.92 14.81 8.15
N ASP A 263 -1.12 14.57 9.19
CA ASP A 263 0.30 14.22 9.07
C ASP A 263 0.48 12.95 8.24
N THR A 264 -0.42 11.98 8.38
CA THR A 264 -0.41 10.74 7.62
C THR A 264 -0.67 11.00 6.13
N LEU A 265 -1.72 11.74 5.79
CA LEU A 265 -2.05 12.09 4.39
C LEU A 265 -0.93 12.89 3.70
N GLU A 266 -0.29 13.82 4.42
CA GLU A 266 0.84 14.59 3.92
C GLU A 266 2.09 13.72 3.74
N SER A 267 2.38 12.83 4.70
CA SER A 267 3.51 11.89 4.64
C SER A 267 3.37 10.90 3.49
N LEU A 268 2.18 10.32 3.32
CA LEU A 268 1.85 9.40 2.23
C LEU A 268 2.08 10.09 0.87
N ARG A 269 1.57 11.31 0.69
CA ARG A 269 1.77 12.11 -0.53
C ARG A 269 3.24 12.44 -0.81
N LEU A 270 3.97 12.92 0.18
CA LEU A 270 5.39 13.26 0.04
C LEU A 270 6.21 12.04 -0.39
N ASN A 271 5.96 10.88 0.24
CA ASN A 271 6.67 9.65 -0.07
C ASN A 271 6.28 9.08 -1.45
N ALA A 272 5.01 9.20 -1.87
CA ALA A 272 4.58 8.82 -3.21
C ALA A 272 5.30 9.63 -4.29
N ILE A 273 5.39 10.95 -4.13
CA ILE A 273 6.12 11.83 -5.05
C ILE A 273 7.62 11.51 -5.02
N THR A 274 8.17 11.15 -3.85
CA THR A 274 9.56 10.72 -3.72
C THR A 274 9.86 9.45 -4.53
N VAL A 275 8.97 8.46 -4.48
CA VAL A 275 9.08 7.24 -5.29
C VAL A 275 9.03 7.61 -6.78
N ILE A 276 8.04 8.39 -7.21
CA ILE A 276 7.90 8.81 -8.61
C ILE A 276 9.15 9.54 -9.09
N ARG A 277 9.66 10.51 -8.32
CA ARG A 277 10.88 11.24 -8.65
C ARG A 277 12.08 10.30 -8.83
N ARG A 278 12.23 9.29 -7.97
CA ARG A 278 13.31 8.29 -8.08
C ARG A 278 13.23 7.54 -9.42
N TYR A 279 12.04 7.11 -9.83
CA TYR A 279 11.85 6.45 -11.13
C TYR A 279 12.04 7.40 -12.32
N LEU A 280 11.64 8.66 -12.21
CA LEU A 280 11.91 9.67 -13.24
C LEU A 280 13.40 9.99 -13.36
N ALA A 281 14.14 10.04 -12.24
CA ALA A 281 15.57 10.28 -12.26
C ALA A 281 16.33 9.14 -12.97
N GLU A 282 15.95 7.88 -12.68
CA GLU A 282 16.50 6.72 -13.39
C GLU A 282 16.09 6.72 -14.88
N LEU A 283 14.85 7.11 -15.18
CA LEU A 283 14.40 7.26 -16.57
C LEU A 283 15.21 8.33 -17.31
N ALA A 284 15.44 9.50 -16.72
CA ALA A 284 16.24 10.56 -17.33
C ALA A 284 17.65 10.05 -17.68
N LYS A 285 18.28 9.34 -16.74
CA LYS A 285 19.61 8.72 -16.93
C LYS A 285 19.59 7.69 -18.06
N ASN A 286 18.56 6.85 -18.14
CA ASN A 286 18.44 5.82 -19.20
C ASN A 286 18.14 6.43 -20.59
N LEU A 287 17.58 7.65 -20.63
CA LEU A 287 17.26 8.38 -21.85
C LEU A 287 18.32 9.41 -22.28
N SER A 288 19.48 9.47 -21.63
CA SER A 288 20.63 10.29 -22.02
C SER A 288 21.36 9.70 -23.24
N PHE A 289 20.65 9.59 -24.36
CA PHE A 289 21.20 9.25 -25.67
C PHE A 289 21.03 10.40 -26.66
N ASN A 290 21.92 10.46 -27.64
CA ASN A 290 22.01 11.58 -28.59
C ASN A 290 20.77 11.66 -29.50
N CYS A 291 19.91 12.64 -29.24
CA CYS A 291 18.82 13.08 -30.08
C CYS A 291 18.61 14.59 -29.93
N HIS A 292 18.98 15.33 -30.97
CA HIS A 292 18.78 16.78 -30.97
C HIS A 292 17.28 17.13 -30.94
N LEU A 293 16.87 18.06 -30.07
CA LEU A 293 15.50 18.57 -29.92
C LEU A 293 14.77 18.80 -31.26
N LYS A 294 15.42 19.44 -32.24
CA LYS A 294 14.84 19.73 -33.57
C LYS A 294 14.52 18.48 -34.40
N LYS A 295 15.12 17.32 -34.07
CA LYS A 295 14.89 16.02 -34.72
C LYS A 295 13.86 15.16 -33.98
N CYS A 296 13.44 15.55 -32.77
CA CYS A 296 12.41 14.83 -32.02
C CYS A 296 11.03 14.94 -32.69
N PRO A 297 10.07 14.06 -32.36
CA PRO A 297 8.69 14.23 -32.78
C PRO A 297 8.10 15.58 -32.33
N LYS A 298 7.26 16.19 -33.19
CA LYS A 298 6.73 17.55 -32.99
C LYS A 298 5.96 17.73 -31.68
N ASN A 299 5.25 16.69 -31.21
CA ASN A 299 4.48 16.76 -29.97
C ASN A 299 5.40 16.94 -28.75
N LEU A 300 6.50 16.19 -28.70
CA LEU A 300 7.52 16.31 -27.66
C LEU A 300 8.18 17.70 -27.69
N GLN A 301 8.58 18.17 -28.88
CA GLN A 301 9.17 19.50 -29.05
C GLN A 301 8.25 20.60 -28.51
N LYS A 302 6.98 20.60 -28.93
CA LYS A 302 5.98 21.57 -28.47
C LYS A 302 5.80 21.53 -26.96
N ARG A 303 5.77 20.34 -26.38
CA ARG A 303 5.57 20.19 -24.93
C ARG A 303 6.79 20.68 -24.14
N ILE A 304 8.01 20.36 -24.58
CA ILE A 304 9.25 20.91 -23.99
C ILE A 304 9.21 22.44 -24.00
N LEU A 305 8.94 23.05 -25.17
CA LEU A 305 8.89 24.51 -25.29
C LEU A 305 7.80 25.13 -24.40
N SER A 306 6.63 24.49 -24.31
CA SER A 306 5.57 24.92 -23.40
C SER A 306 6.02 24.91 -21.94
N ILE A 307 6.72 23.87 -21.49
CA ILE A 307 7.18 23.77 -20.10
C ILE A 307 8.29 24.80 -19.82
N LEU A 308 9.20 25.05 -20.78
CA LEU A 308 10.23 26.08 -20.63
C LEU A 308 9.61 27.47 -20.46
N ILE A 309 8.54 27.77 -21.20
CA ILE A 309 7.79 29.02 -21.05
C ILE A 309 7.15 29.11 -19.66
N ASP A 310 6.56 28.03 -19.13
CA ASP A 310 6.01 27.99 -17.77
C ASP A 310 7.06 28.31 -16.69
N PHE A 311 8.34 28.05 -16.99
CA PHE A 311 9.47 28.30 -16.10
C PHE A 311 10.18 29.65 -16.34
N ASP A 312 9.68 30.48 -17.28
CA ASP A 312 10.33 31.71 -17.74
C ASP A 312 11.74 31.47 -18.35
N PHE A 313 11.94 30.30 -18.97
CA PHE A 313 13.13 29.98 -19.75
C PHE A 313 12.84 30.06 -21.26
N LYS A 314 13.82 30.51 -22.04
CA LYS A 314 13.76 30.44 -23.51
C LYS A 314 14.55 29.23 -24.01
N GLU A 315 14.24 28.77 -25.22
CA GLU A 315 15.02 27.71 -25.90
C GLU A 315 16.50 28.08 -25.97
N ASP A 316 16.82 29.37 -26.18
CA ASP A 316 18.20 29.89 -26.23
C ASP A 316 18.95 29.77 -24.89
N ASN A 317 18.26 29.52 -23.77
CA ASN A 317 18.88 29.26 -22.48
C ASN A 317 19.40 27.83 -22.34
N LEU A 318 18.96 26.90 -23.21
CA LEU A 318 19.41 25.51 -23.18
C LEU A 318 20.84 25.39 -23.72
N SER A 319 21.70 24.72 -22.98
CA SER A 319 23.03 24.33 -23.45
C SER A 319 22.95 23.39 -24.66
N GLU A 320 24.03 23.34 -25.44
CA GLU A 320 24.13 22.42 -26.58
C GLU A 320 23.94 20.95 -26.15
N SER A 321 24.47 20.58 -24.97
CA SER A 321 24.29 19.23 -24.41
C SER A 321 22.83 18.92 -24.12
N GLU A 322 22.09 19.84 -23.51
CA GLU A 322 20.66 19.66 -23.23
C GLU A 322 19.83 19.57 -24.51
N GLN A 323 20.20 20.35 -25.53
CA GLN A 323 19.57 20.26 -26.84
C GLN A 323 19.85 18.93 -27.54
N MET A 324 21.00 18.30 -27.30
CA MET A 324 21.38 16.98 -27.85
C MET A 324 20.79 15.79 -27.09
N GLU A 325 20.27 15.98 -25.87
CA GLU A 325 19.66 14.92 -25.05
C GLU A 325 18.19 15.21 -24.77
N ALA A 326 17.42 15.52 -25.82
CA ALA A 326 16.07 16.07 -25.68
C ALA A 326 15.07 15.18 -24.88
N PHE A 327 15.23 13.86 -24.92
CA PHE A 327 14.40 12.94 -24.13
C PHE A 327 14.71 13.01 -22.63
N SER A 328 16.00 13.03 -22.27
CA SER A 328 16.45 13.24 -20.89
C SER A 328 16.07 14.63 -20.37
N LEU A 329 16.27 15.67 -21.21
CA LEU A 329 15.80 17.04 -20.93
C LEU A 329 14.30 17.05 -20.59
N PHE A 330 13.46 16.38 -21.39
CA PHE A 330 12.04 16.34 -21.13
C PHE A 330 11.72 15.75 -19.75
N VAL A 331 12.31 14.60 -19.40
CA VAL A 331 12.10 13.96 -18.09
C VAL A 331 12.59 14.85 -16.94
N ASN A 332 13.71 15.56 -17.12
CA ASN A 332 14.20 16.53 -16.13
C ASN A 332 13.20 17.67 -15.91
N LEU A 333 12.55 18.16 -16.97
CA LEU A 333 11.48 19.15 -16.85
C LEU A 333 10.25 18.59 -16.10
N LEU A 334 9.87 17.33 -16.33
CA LEU A 334 8.78 16.68 -15.57
C LEU A 334 9.12 16.63 -14.07
N MET A 335 10.37 16.32 -13.72
CA MET A 335 10.83 16.30 -12.33
C MET A 335 10.75 17.67 -11.66
N ILE A 336 10.99 18.76 -12.40
CA ILE A 336 10.85 20.14 -11.88
C ILE A 336 9.38 20.49 -11.61
N LYS A 337 8.45 19.93 -12.39
CA LYS A 337 6.99 20.12 -12.19
C LYS A 337 6.44 19.32 -11.01
N LEU A 338 7.20 18.41 -10.38
CA LEU A 338 6.70 17.75 -9.16
C LEU A 338 6.54 18.76 -8.01
N PRO A 339 5.47 18.68 -7.19
CA PRO A 339 5.17 19.66 -6.13
C PRO A 339 5.98 19.40 -4.85
N VAL A 340 7.31 19.42 -4.96
CA VAL A 340 8.24 19.18 -3.86
C VAL A 340 9.42 20.13 -3.89
N ASP A 341 9.90 20.50 -2.70
CA ASP A 341 11.23 21.08 -2.52
C ASP A 341 12.24 19.96 -2.31
N ILE A 342 13.44 20.14 -2.86
CA ILE A 342 14.52 19.17 -2.82
C ILE A 342 15.71 19.74 -2.05
N GLU A 343 16.36 18.90 -1.25
CA GLU A 343 17.69 19.15 -0.71
C GLU A 343 18.65 18.08 -1.25
N GLY A 344 19.61 18.50 -2.07
CA GLY A 344 20.36 17.59 -2.91
C GLY A 344 19.41 16.86 -3.87
N ASP A 345 19.39 15.52 -3.79
CA ASP A 345 18.52 14.67 -4.63
C ASP A 345 17.24 14.20 -3.91
N THR A 346 17.04 14.58 -2.65
CA THR A 346 15.94 14.05 -1.82
C THR A 346 14.83 15.09 -1.64
N PRO A 347 13.56 14.77 -1.97
CA PRO A 347 12.42 15.58 -1.58
C PRO A 347 12.31 15.68 -0.06
N VAL A 348 12.22 16.90 0.46
CA VAL A 348 12.16 17.16 1.91
C VAL A 348 10.79 17.61 2.38
N ARG A 349 10.03 18.30 1.52
CA ARG A 349 8.68 18.77 1.83
C ARG A 349 7.85 18.98 0.57
N LEU A 350 6.54 18.96 0.74
CA LEU A 350 5.59 19.37 -0.29
C LEU A 350 5.71 20.87 -0.54
N SER A 351 5.81 21.27 -1.81
CA SER A 351 5.98 22.66 -2.23
C SER A 351 5.36 22.85 -3.60
N GLU A 352 4.18 23.46 -3.62
CA GLU A 352 3.43 23.70 -4.85
C GLU A 352 3.86 25.02 -5.47
N LYS A 353 4.26 24.96 -6.73
CA LYS A 353 4.59 26.11 -7.57
C LYS A 353 3.48 26.28 -8.60
N PRO A 354 3.33 27.48 -9.22
CA PRO A 354 2.27 27.72 -10.21
C PRO A 354 2.26 26.72 -11.38
N TYR A 355 3.41 26.14 -11.71
CA TYR A 355 3.61 25.18 -12.78
C TYR A 355 3.62 23.71 -12.32
N SER A 356 3.45 23.45 -11.02
CA SER A 356 3.52 22.10 -10.47
C SER A 356 2.34 21.24 -10.92
N TYR A 357 2.57 19.93 -11.06
CA TYR A 357 1.48 18.98 -11.21
C TYR A 357 0.64 18.94 -9.95
N ILE A 358 -0.68 19.07 -10.12
CA ILE A 358 -1.66 18.94 -9.05
C ILE A 358 -2.11 17.48 -8.96
N LYS A 359 -2.38 16.86 -10.12
CA LYS A 359 -2.93 15.51 -10.24
C LYS A 359 -1.98 14.56 -10.98
N PRO A 360 -1.96 13.25 -10.62
CA PRO A 360 -1.11 12.26 -11.30
C PRO A 360 -1.44 12.08 -12.79
N ALA A 361 -2.68 12.37 -13.20
CA ALA A 361 -3.10 12.31 -14.60
C ALA A 361 -2.33 13.29 -15.50
N GLU A 362 -1.87 14.43 -14.97
CA GLU A 362 -1.11 15.42 -15.72
C GLU A 362 0.30 14.90 -16.05
N LEU A 363 0.95 14.26 -15.08
CA LEU A 363 2.23 13.57 -15.30
C LEU A 363 2.07 12.38 -16.25
N THR A 364 0.98 11.62 -16.11
CA THR A 364 0.67 10.48 -16.99
C THR A 364 0.56 10.93 -18.45
N ALA A 365 -0.16 12.03 -18.72
CA ALA A 365 -0.29 12.57 -20.06
C ALA A 365 1.07 13.00 -20.67
N ASP A 366 1.95 13.59 -19.85
CA ASP A 366 3.30 13.94 -20.31
C ASP A 366 4.17 12.69 -20.57
N LEU A 367 4.06 11.66 -19.74
CA LEU A 367 4.74 10.37 -19.97
C LEU A 367 4.21 9.64 -21.21
N GLU A 368 2.92 9.77 -21.55
CA GLU A 368 2.35 9.24 -22.79
C GLU A 368 2.90 9.96 -24.02
N ILE A 369 3.08 11.29 -23.96
CA ILE A 369 3.79 12.05 -25.02
C ILE A 369 5.22 11.52 -25.19
N LEU A 370 5.93 11.25 -24.09
CA LEU A 370 7.27 10.67 -24.13
C LEU A 370 7.26 9.27 -24.75
N TYR A 371 6.32 8.42 -24.35
CA TYR A 371 6.15 7.07 -24.88
C TYR A 371 5.94 7.10 -26.41
N GLU A 372 4.97 7.87 -26.90
CA GLU A 372 4.68 8.01 -28.32
C GLU A 372 5.88 8.58 -29.10
N ALA A 373 6.59 9.53 -28.49
CA ALA A 373 7.75 10.14 -29.12
C ALA A 373 8.91 9.14 -29.28
N LEU A 374 9.16 8.30 -28.28
CA LEU A 374 10.18 7.24 -28.37
C LEU A 374 9.80 6.16 -29.40
N VAL A 375 8.54 5.75 -29.44
CA VAL A 375 8.05 4.80 -30.46
C VAL A 375 8.25 5.39 -31.86
N SER A 376 7.85 6.64 -32.08
CA SER A 376 7.99 7.33 -33.36
C SER A 376 9.45 7.58 -33.76
N PHE A 377 10.34 7.75 -32.78
CA PHE A 377 11.79 7.88 -32.99
C PHE A 377 12.45 6.54 -33.37
N GLY A 378 11.77 5.40 -33.20
CA GLY A 378 12.33 4.08 -33.48
C GLY A 378 12.95 3.40 -32.24
N ALA A 379 12.59 3.83 -31.03
CA ALA A 379 13.01 3.24 -29.76
C ALA A 379 11.86 2.56 -28.99
N PRO A 380 11.04 1.68 -29.62
CA PRO A 380 9.89 1.10 -28.94
C PRO A 380 10.28 0.18 -27.78
N ILE A 381 11.45 -0.48 -27.81
CA ILE A 381 11.89 -1.35 -26.70
C ILE A 381 12.07 -0.53 -25.41
N ILE A 382 12.70 0.65 -25.52
CA ILE A 382 12.89 1.59 -24.40
C ILE A 382 11.53 2.14 -23.93
N ALA A 383 10.66 2.53 -24.87
CA ALA A 383 9.32 3.01 -24.51
C ALA A 383 8.51 1.95 -23.73
N ASN A 384 8.53 0.70 -24.21
CA ASN A 384 7.76 -0.42 -23.64
C ASN A 384 8.34 -0.97 -22.33
N ASN A 385 9.59 -0.65 -21.99
CA ASN A 385 10.18 -1.03 -20.71
C ASN A 385 10.28 0.19 -19.78
N ASP A 386 11.10 1.17 -20.12
CA ASP A 386 11.47 2.25 -19.19
C ASP A 386 10.31 3.21 -18.94
N VAL A 387 9.63 3.70 -19.98
CA VAL A 387 8.49 4.62 -19.80
C VAL A 387 7.27 3.89 -19.25
N LYS A 388 6.98 2.68 -19.76
CA LYS A 388 5.89 1.82 -19.24
C LYS A 388 6.03 1.56 -17.74
N ASN A 389 7.24 1.29 -17.25
CA ASN A 389 7.48 1.09 -15.82
C ASN A 389 7.11 2.34 -15.00
N VAL A 390 7.50 3.54 -15.46
CA VAL A 390 7.12 4.79 -14.75
C VAL A 390 5.62 5.03 -14.80
N LEU A 391 4.97 4.84 -15.96
CA LEU A 391 3.51 4.92 -16.10
C LEU A 391 2.81 3.98 -15.12
N ARG A 392 3.32 2.75 -14.99
CA ARG A 392 2.79 1.74 -14.07
C ARG A 392 2.93 2.14 -12.60
N ILE A 393 4.07 2.72 -12.21
CA ILE A 393 4.28 3.26 -10.86
C ILE A 393 3.31 4.42 -10.59
N VAL A 394 3.15 5.35 -11.53
CA VAL A 394 2.20 6.47 -11.39
C VAL A 394 0.75 5.96 -11.32
N GLN A 395 0.38 4.96 -12.11
CA GLN A 395 -0.95 4.32 -12.07
C GLN A 395 -1.23 3.64 -10.72
N THR A 396 -0.22 2.99 -10.12
CA THR A 396 -0.37 2.21 -8.88
C THR A 396 -0.40 3.11 -7.64
N PHE A 397 0.55 4.04 -7.53
CA PHE A 397 0.75 4.85 -6.33
C PHE A 397 0.11 6.25 -6.43
N GLY A 398 -0.07 6.77 -7.65
CA GLY A 398 -0.50 8.15 -7.85
C GLY A 398 0.37 9.15 -7.08
N PHE A 399 -0.20 10.29 -6.68
CA PHE A 399 0.46 11.25 -5.80
C PHE A 399 0.08 11.04 -4.32
N HIS A 400 -0.38 9.84 -3.95
CA HIS A 400 -0.89 9.56 -2.61
C HIS A 400 -0.26 8.33 -1.97
N GLY A 401 0.29 7.40 -2.74
CA GLY A 401 0.98 6.21 -2.25
C GLY A 401 0.02 5.11 -1.84
N ALA A 402 -0.90 5.44 -0.93
CA ALA A 402 -2.02 4.60 -0.52
C ALA A 402 -3.26 5.47 -0.26
N LYS A 403 -4.44 4.85 -0.27
CA LYS A 403 -5.70 5.47 0.12
C LYS A 403 -5.89 5.32 1.62
N LEU A 404 -6.07 6.44 2.33
CA LEU A 404 -6.33 6.39 3.77
C LEU A 404 -7.82 6.13 4.03
N ASP A 405 -8.14 4.99 4.63
CA ASP A 405 -9.49 4.70 5.11
C ASP A 405 -9.74 5.41 6.45
N ILE A 406 -10.96 5.89 6.67
CA ILE A 406 -11.38 6.48 7.94
C ILE A 406 -12.36 5.52 8.60
N ARG A 407 -11.98 4.92 9.73
CA ARG A 407 -12.81 3.93 10.43
C ARG A 407 -13.24 4.43 11.80
N GLN A 408 -14.53 4.33 12.12
CA GLN A 408 -15.06 4.70 13.44
C GLN A 408 -16.31 3.88 13.80
N ASN A 409 -16.53 3.69 15.10
CA ASN A 409 -17.65 2.95 15.66
C ASN A 409 -18.99 3.67 15.46
N SER A 410 -20.04 2.93 15.08
CA SER A 410 -21.41 3.45 14.94
C SER A 410 -21.93 4.17 16.19
N LYS A 411 -21.67 3.65 17.39
CA LYS A 411 -22.10 4.30 18.65
C LYS A 411 -21.42 5.65 18.88
N PHE A 412 -20.17 5.79 18.45
CA PHE A 412 -19.45 7.06 18.54
C PHE A 412 -20.11 8.12 17.64
N HIS A 413 -20.58 7.70 16.46
CA HIS A 413 -21.35 8.57 15.58
C HIS A 413 -22.71 8.97 16.17
N ASP A 414 -23.41 8.04 16.84
CA ASP A 414 -24.67 8.35 17.54
C ASP A 414 -24.47 9.44 18.59
N GLN A 415 -23.42 9.32 19.40
CA GLN A 415 -23.06 10.31 20.41
C GLN A 415 -22.68 11.66 19.79
N ALA A 416 -21.92 11.66 18.70
CA ALA A 416 -21.59 12.87 17.96
C ALA A 416 -22.85 13.57 17.44
N VAL A 417 -23.80 12.85 16.85
CA VAL A 417 -25.07 13.44 16.40
C VAL A 417 -25.89 13.98 17.57
N SER A 418 -26.06 13.23 18.67
CA SER A 418 -26.73 13.75 19.87
C SER A 418 -26.11 15.06 20.35
N GLN A 419 -24.77 15.13 20.40
CA GLN A 419 -24.06 16.34 20.79
C GLN A 419 -24.28 17.51 19.83
N LEU A 420 -24.35 17.25 18.52
CA LEU A 420 -24.62 18.27 17.50
C LEU A 420 -26.06 18.81 17.57
N LEU A 421 -27.04 17.92 17.78
CA LEU A 421 -28.45 18.31 17.90
C LEU A 421 -28.71 19.15 19.15
N ASN A 422 -28.02 18.84 20.24
CA ASN A 422 -28.19 19.56 21.50
C ASN A 422 -27.51 20.92 21.54
N ILE A 423 -26.81 21.33 20.47
CA ILE A 423 -26.17 22.64 20.44
C ILE A 423 -27.23 23.72 20.23
N GLY A 424 -27.48 24.49 21.28
CA GLY A 424 -28.43 25.60 21.26
C GLY A 424 -29.88 25.19 21.49
N LEU A 425 -30.15 23.93 21.87
CA LEU A 425 -31.46 23.49 22.36
C LEU A 425 -31.51 23.54 23.89
N GLU A 426 -32.65 23.94 24.45
CA GLU A 426 -32.90 23.92 25.90
C GLU A 426 -33.22 22.51 26.43
N LYS A 427 -33.60 21.57 25.54
CA LYS A 427 -33.92 20.18 25.88
C LYS A 427 -33.02 19.24 25.10
N GLU A 428 -32.33 18.37 25.84
CA GLU A 428 -31.48 17.34 25.24
C GLU A 428 -32.33 16.30 24.49
N ILE A 429 -32.01 16.11 23.22
CA ILE A 429 -32.44 15.00 22.37
C ILE A 429 -31.30 13.98 22.40
N ASP A 430 -31.62 12.78 22.86
CA ASP A 430 -30.72 11.64 22.72
C ASP A 430 -31.09 10.86 21.45
N PHE A 431 -30.35 11.11 20.38
CA PHE A 431 -30.52 10.45 19.09
C PHE A 431 -30.39 8.91 19.21
N SER A 432 -29.58 8.42 20.16
CA SER A 432 -29.38 6.99 20.37
C SER A 432 -30.60 6.28 20.98
N SER A 433 -31.52 7.04 21.59
CA SER A 433 -32.75 6.53 22.18
C SER A 433 -33.92 6.40 21.20
N LEU A 434 -33.79 6.99 20.01
CA LEU A 434 -34.82 6.95 18.97
C LEU A 434 -34.92 5.55 18.35
N SER A 435 -36.13 5.15 17.96
CA SER A 435 -36.31 3.92 17.18
C SER A 435 -35.66 4.05 15.80
N GLU A 436 -35.30 2.92 15.17
CA GLU A 436 -34.66 2.92 13.83
C GLU A 436 -35.49 3.70 12.80
N LYS A 437 -36.83 3.57 12.86
CA LYS A 437 -37.71 4.30 11.96
C LYS A 437 -37.63 5.81 12.18
N GLU A 438 -37.68 6.26 13.43
CA GLU A 438 -37.55 7.69 13.77
C GLU A 438 -36.17 8.24 13.36
N ARG A 439 -35.11 7.45 13.51
CA ARG A 439 -33.76 7.81 13.05
C ARG A 439 -33.72 7.97 11.53
N ILE A 440 -34.26 7.02 10.77
CA ILE A 440 -34.30 7.10 9.30
C ILE A 440 -35.15 8.30 8.84
N ASP A 441 -36.34 8.51 9.41
CA ASP A 441 -37.23 9.61 9.03
C ASP A 441 -36.54 10.97 9.27
N PHE A 442 -35.90 11.13 10.44
CA PHE A 442 -35.10 12.32 10.77
C PHE A 442 -33.94 12.54 9.80
N LEU A 443 -33.11 11.51 9.56
CA LEU A 443 -31.95 11.59 8.66
C LEU A 443 -32.39 11.88 7.22
N THR A 444 -33.50 11.29 6.79
CA THR A 444 -34.06 11.52 5.46
C THR A 444 -34.43 12.99 5.29
N GLU A 445 -35.14 13.58 6.25
CA GLU A 445 -35.51 15.01 6.22
C GLU A 445 -34.26 15.91 6.18
N GLU A 446 -33.31 15.68 7.09
CA GLU A 446 -32.09 16.48 7.19
C GLU A 446 -31.20 16.41 5.94
N LEU A 447 -31.12 15.25 5.29
CA LEU A 447 -30.34 15.04 4.06
C LEU A 447 -30.97 15.66 2.80
N HIS A 448 -32.13 16.32 2.90
CA HIS A 448 -32.64 17.21 1.84
C HIS A 448 -32.05 18.63 1.90
N SER A 449 -31.51 19.01 3.06
CA SER A 449 -30.98 20.35 3.32
C SER A 449 -29.45 20.34 3.38
N PRO A 450 -28.76 21.28 2.70
CA PRO A 450 -27.31 21.42 2.83
C PRO A 450 -26.92 22.23 4.08
N ARG A 451 -27.90 22.68 4.88
CA ARG A 451 -27.67 23.54 6.04
C ARG A 451 -26.90 22.76 7.12
N PRO A 452 -25.72 23.24 7.56
CA PRO A 452 -25.03 22.64 8.70
C PRO A 452 -25.76 22.96 10.03
N PHE A 453 -25.61 22.08 11.01
CA PHE A 453 -26.00 22.34 12.39
C PHE A 453 -25.04 23.31 13.09
N THR A 454 -23.77 23.26 12.70
CA THR A 454 -22.70 24.00 13.36
C THR A 454 -22.36 25.31 12.66
N GLN A 455 -21.85 26.28 13.44
CA GLN A 455 -21.22 27.50 12.94
C GLN A 455 -19.77 27.58 13.41
N PRO A 456 -18.89 28.29 12.68
CA PRO A 456 -17.52 28.52 13.11
C PRO A 456 -17.45 29.10 14.53
N GLY A 457 -16.64 28.49 15.41
CA GLY A 457 -16.42 28.95 16.78
C GLY A 457 -17.37 28.37 17.84
N MET A 458 -18.37 27.56 17.45
CA MET A 458 -19.21 26.83 18.41
C MET A 458 -18.40 25.72 19.09
N LYS A 459 -18.56 25.58 20.41
CA LYS A 459 -17.99 24.47 21.18
C LYS A 459 -18.86 23.23 20.97
N LEU A 460 -18.26 22.17 20.45
CA LEU A 460 -18.92 20.89 20.26
C LEU A 460 -18.62 19.98 21.47
N GLY A 461 -19.41 18.93 21.65
CA GLY A 461 -19.03 17.85 22.57
C GLY A 461 -17.84 17.06 22.03
N PRO A 462 -17.15 16.26 22.87
CA PRO A 462 -15.89 15.62 22.51
C PRO A 462 -15.97 14.69 21.30
N GLU A 463 -17.01 13.87 21.18
CA GLU A 463 -17.23 12.96 20.05
C GLU A 463 -17.53 13.74 18.76
N ALA A 464 -18.42 14.73 18.83
CA ALA A 464 -18.71 15.61 17.70
C ALA A 464 -17.48 16.38 17.22
N GLU A 465 -16.70 16.94 18.14
CA GLU A 465 -15.47 17.65 17.83
C GLU A 465 -14.44 16.73 17.14
N ALA A 466 -14.24 15.52 17.66
CA ALA A 466 -13.32 14.56 17.10
C ALA A 466 -13.69 14.14 15.67
N VAL A 467 -14.97 13.85 15.40
CA VAL A 467 -15.44 13.47 14.05
C VAL A 467 -15.32 14.65 13.10
N ILE A 468 -15.86 15.81 13.48
CA ILE A 468 -15.88 16.99 12.61
C ILE A 468 -14.46 17.46 12.27
N ASN A 469 -13.53 17.46 13.24
CA ASN A 469 -12.15 17.85 12.97
C ASN A 469 -11.45 16.85 12.03
N CYS A 470 -11.67 15.55 12.20
CA CYS A 470 -11.16 14.54 11.25
C CYS A 470 -11.72 14.77 9.84
N TYR A 471 -13.03 14.96 9.73
CA TYR A 471 -13.69 15.11 8.44
C TYR A 471 -13.29 16.42 7.75
N LYS A 472 -13.03 17.50 8.51
CA LYS A 472 -12.44 18.74 7.99
C LYS A 472 -11.06 18.52 7.38
N VAL A 473 -10.16 17.82 8.08
CA VAL A 473 -8.83 17.48 7.55
C VAL A 473 -8.95 16.74 6.22
N VAL A 474 -9.83 15.75 6.14
CA VAL A 474 -10.05 14.98 4.92
C VAL A 474 -10.69 15.85 3.82
N SER A 475 -11.63 16.73 4.17
CA SER A 475 -12.27 17.68 3.23
C SER A 475 -11.26 18.67 2.64
N ASP A 476 -10.43 19.27 3.48
CA ASP A 476 -9.37 20.21 3.06
C ASP A 476 -8.38 19.50 2.13
N TYR A 477 -8.00 18.26 2.44
CA TYR A 477 -7.14 17.45 1.59
C TYR A 477 -7.80 17.13 0.24
N MET A 478 -9.06 16.71 0.23
CA MET A 478 -9.81 16.41 -1.01
C MET A 478 -10.01 17.65 -1.89
N GLN A 479 -10.29 18.81 -1.29
CA GLN A 479 -10.43 20.06 -2.04
C GLN A 479 -9.12 20.45 -2.72
N LYS A 480 -7.99 20.20 -2.05
CA LYS A 480 -6.67 20.58 -2.57
C LYS A 480 -6.11 19.58 -3.58
N TYR A 481 -6.28 18.28 -3.34
CA TYR A 481 -5.58 17.23 -4.08
C TYR A 481 -6.48 16.24 -4.82
N GLY A 482 -7.80 16.37 -4.66
CA GLY A 482 -8.77 15.40 -5.18
C GLY A 482 -8.95 14.19 -4.26
N ASN A 483 -9.72 13.21 -4.75
CA ASN A 483 -10.23 12.12 -3.92
C ASN A 483 -9.37 10.86 -3.95
N ASP A 484 -8.34 10.82 -4.80
CA ASP A 484 -7.59 9.60 -5.11
C ASP A 484 -6.76 9.07 -3.93
N GLY A 485 -6.46 9.92 -2.94
CA GLY A 485 -5.77 9.53 -1.70
C GLY A 485 -6.69 9.17 -0.53
N ILE A 486 -8.01 9.30 -0.69
CA ILE A 486 -8.98 9.02 0.36
C ILE A 486 -9.71 7.72 0.05
N GLY A 487 -9.70 6.83 1.02
CA GLY A 487 -10.35 5.53 0.96
C GLY A 487 -11.81 5.59 1.41
N SER A 488 -12.21 4.54 2.09
CA SER A 488 -13.57 4.32 2.57
C SER A 488 -13.79 4.87 3.97
N PHE A 489 -15.02 5.31 4.23
CA PHE A 489 -15.51 5.72 5.54
C PHE A 489 -16.20 4.52 6.17
N ILE A 490 -15.44 3.74 6.92
CA ILE A 490 -15.83 2.45 7.45
C ILE A 490 -16.55 2.65 8.78
N VAL A 491 -17.74 2.07 8.90
CA VAL A 491 -18.55 2.10 10.12
C VAL A 491 -18.44 0.76 10.83
N SER A 492 -17.61 0.69 11.88
CA SER A 492 -17.55 -0.51 12.74
C SER A 492 -18.85 -0.70 13.51
N MET A 493 -19.15 -1.94 13.87
CA MET A 493 -20.36 -2.34 14.57
C MET A 493 -21.61 -1.79 13.87
N THR A 494 -21.71 -1.98 12.55
CA THR A 494 -22.90 -1.54 11.79
C THR A 494 -24.08 -2.44 12.13
N ARG A 495 -25.11 -1.87 12.77
CA ARG A 495 -26.29 -2.61 13.27
C ARG A 495 -27.55 -2.31 12.46
N SER A 496 -27.60 -1.15 11.80
CA SER A 496 -28.81 -0.68 11.10
C SER A 496 -28.52 0.27 9.94
N VAL A 497 -29.56 0.68 9.21
CA VAL A 497 -29.42 1.59 8.05
C VAL A 497 -29.05 3.00 8.53
N SER A 498 -29.62 3.43 9.65
CA SER A 498 -29.33 4.75 10.22
C SER A 498 -27.86 4.92 10.61
N ASP A 499 -27.17 3.86 11.06
CA ASP A 499 -25.73 3.91 11.38
C ASP A 499 -24.89 4.38 10.16
N LEU A 500 -25.30 4.03 8.94
CA LEU A 500 -24.63 4.46 7.70
C LEU A 500 -25.08 5.85 7.26
N LEU A 501 -26.38 6.16 7.37
CA LEU A 501 -26.93 7.46 6.99
C LEU A 501 -26.43 8.60 7.89
N VAL A 502 -26.14 8.32 9.16
CA VAL A 502 -25.51 9.26 10.09
C VAL A 502 -24.18 9.78 9.55
N VAL A 503 -23.39 8.92 8.89
CA VAL A 503 -22.11 9.34 8.30
C VAL A 503 -22.33 10.40 7.22
N TYR A 504 -23.39 10.30 6.40
CA TYR A 504 -23.72 11.34 5.43
C TYR A 504 -24.14 12.66 6.09
N LEU A 505 -24.86 12.58 7.21
CA LEU A 505 -25.23 13.77 7.99
C LEU A 505 -23.99 14.48 8.54
N LEU A 506 -23.05 13.73 9.13
CA LEU A 506 -21.78 14.27 9.64
C LEU A 506 -20.89 14.81 8.50
N ALA A 507 -20.91 14.15 7.34
CA ALA A 507 -20.18 14.57 6.15
C ALA A 507 -20.69 15.92 5.59
N ARG A 508 -22.00 16.19 5.69
CA ARG A 508 -22.61 17.47 5.32
C ARG A 508 -21.98 18.65 6.07
N GLU A 509 -21.68 18.47 7.36
CA GLU A 509 -21.14 19.53 8.23
C GLU A 509 -19.76 20.06 7.78
N VAL A 510 -19.03 19.30 6.95
CA VAL A 510 -17.68 19.66 6.50
C VAL A 510 -17.57 19.88 4.98
N GLY A 511 -18.70 19.93 4.27
CA GLY A 511 -18.73 20.17 2.83
C GLY A 511 -18.47 18.94 1.94
N PHE A 512 -18.66 17.72 2.45
CA PHE A 512 -18.63 16.50 1.62
C PHE A 512 -19.90 16.28 0.80
N VAL A 513 -20.85 17.20 0.85
CA VAL A 513 -22.11 17.12 0.12
C VAL A 513 -22.13 18.19 -0.97
N ASP A 514 -22.41 17.77 -2.21
CA ASP A 514 -22.64 18.65 -3.34
C ASP A 514 -24.13 18.73 -3.68
N LYS A 515 -24.53 19.84 -4.29
CA LYS A 515 -25.87 19.99 -4.88
C LYS A 515 -25.81 19.69 -6.37
N THR A 516 -26.61 18.73 -6.81
CA THR A 516 -26.83 18.38 -8.23
C THR A 516 -28.28 18.65 -8.62
N ASP A 517 -28.59 18.54 -9.92
CA ASP A 517 -29.97 18.65 -10.41
C ASP A 517 -30.89 17.57 -9.82
N ALA A 518 -30.34 16.41 -9.46
CA ALA A 518 -31.08 15.32 -8.82
C ALA A 518 -31.26 15.52 -7.30
N GLY A 519 -30.63 16.53 -6.71
CA GLY A 519 -30.61 16.81 -5.27
C GLY A 519 -29.21 16.73 -4.66
N LEU A 520 -29.17 16.66 -3.32
CA LEU A 520 -27.91 16.52 -2.59
C LEU A 520 -27.32 15.13 -2.75
N VAL A 521 -25.99 15.07 -2.85
CA VAL A 521 -25.17 13.86 -3.00
C VAL A 521 -23.91 13.95 -2.15
N SER A 522 -23.41 12.82 -1.66
CA SER A 522 -22.16 12.75 -0.91
C SER A 522 -20.97 12.33 -1.78
N LYS A 523 -19.81 12.93 -1.52
CA LYS A 523 -18.51 12.61 -2.15
C LYS A 523 -17.83 11.37 -1.57
N ILE A 524 -18.21 10.96 -0.36
CA ILE A 524 -17.51 9.91 0.39
C ILE A 524 -18.15 8.53 0.22
N LYS A 525 -17.34 7.49 0.30
CA LYS A 525 -17.76 6.09 0.21
C LYS A 525 -18.00 5.55 1.61
N VAL A 526 -19.26 5.48 2.03
CA VAL A 526 -19.62 4.91 3.34
C VAL A 526 -19.68 3.41 3.22
N VAL A 527 -18.98 2.70 4.10
CA VAL A 527 -18.82 1.25 4.06
C VAL A 527 -19.26 0.63 5.38
N PRO A 528 -20.28 -0.25 5.38
CA PRO A 528 -20.61 -1.02 6.56
C PRO A 528 -19.52 -2.05 6.86
N LEU A 529 -19.17 -2.18 8.13
CA LEU A 529 -18.41 -3.31 8.66
C LEU A 529 -19.34 -4.12 9.59
N PHE A 530 -19.65 -5.35 9.16
CA PHE A 530 -20.44 -6.32 9.91
C PHE A 530 -19.50 -7.26 10.67
N GLU A 531 -19.59 -7.25 12.01
CA GLU A 531 -18.64 -7.90 12.91
C GLU A 531 -19.26 -9.01 13.75
N THR A 532 -20.53 -8.91 14.16
CA THR A 532 -21.21 -9.97 14.93
C THR A 532 -22.01 -10.92 14.03
N ILE A 533 -22.37 -12.10 14.54
CA ILE A 533 -23.21 -13.05 13.79
C ILE A 533 -24.58 -12.42 13.49
N ASP A 534 -25.17 -11.73 14.46
CA ASP A 534 -26.46 -11.06 14.29
C ASP A 534 -26.40 -9.95 13.23
N ASP A 535 -25.32 -9.16 13.21
CA ASP A 535 -25.10 -8.13 12.19
C ASP A 535 -24.95 -8.75 10.80
N LEU A 536 -24.23 -9.87 10.68
CA LEU A 536 -24.08 -10.60 9.41
C LEU A 536 -25.42 -11.15 8.91
N LEU A 537 -26.26 -11.69 9.80
CA LEU A 537 -27.60 -12.16 9.46
C LEU A 537 -28.51 -11.00 9.02
N ALA A 538 -28.38 -9.83 9.66
CA ALA A 538 -29.15 -8.63 9.33
C ALA A 538 -28.63 -7.90 8.07
N SER A 539 -27.37 -8.15 7.68
CA SER A 539 -26.66 -7.40 6.63
C SER A 539 -27.39 -7.26 5.30
N PRO A 540 -28.13 -8.26 4.75
CA PRO A 540 -28.82 -8.09 3.47
C PRO A 540 -29.90 -7.01 3.55
N LYS A 541 -30.66 -6.98 4.65
CA LYS A 541 -31.73 -5.99 4.87
C LYS A 541 -31.17 -4.59 5.12
N ILE A 542 -30.06 -4.50 5.86
CA ILE A 542 -29.36 -3.23 6.11
C ILE A 542 -28.83 -2.67 4.78
N LEU A 543 -28.18 -3.53 3.99
CA LEU A 543 -27.60 -3.12 2.71
C LEU A 543 -28.69 -2.69 1.72
N GLU A 544 -29.78 -3.46 1.59
CA GLU A 544 -30.94 -3.11 0.75
C GLU A 544 -31.52 -1.76 1.15
N GLY A 545 -31.84 -1.56 2.43
CA GLY A 545 -32.36 -0.28 2.92
C GLY A 545 -31.41 0.89 2.68
N PHE A 546 -30.09 0.66 2.81
CA PHE A 546 -29.09 1.69 2.55
C PHE A 546 -28.97 2.05 1.07
N VAL A 547 -28.86 1.08 0.16
CA VAL A 547 -28.68 1.34 -1.28
C VAL A 547 -29.96 1.85 -1.95
N GLU A 548 -31.13 1.48 -1.42
CA GLU A 548 -32.42 1.98 -1.90
C GLU A 548 -32.74 3.38 -1.39
N HIS A 549 -32.13 3.82 -0.28
CA HIS A 549 -32.34 5.15 0.26
C HIS A 549 -32.04 6.23 -0.80
N PRO A 550 -32.96 7.19 -1.04
CA PRO A 550 -32.85 8.12 -2.17
C PRO A 550 -31.54 8.92 -2.20
N PHE A 551 -31.04 9.35 -1.04
CA PHE A 551 -29.77 10.07 -0.95
C PHE A 551 -28.58 9.19 -1.32
N THR A 552 -28.55 7.95 -0.84
CA THR A 552 -27.48 6.98 -1.14
C THR A 552 -27.47 6.65 -2.62
N LYS A 553 -28.63 6.32 -3.19
CA LYS A 553 -28.76 6.01 -4.62
C LYS A 553 -28.22 7.13 -5.52
N ARG A 554 -28.55 8.38 -5.22
CA ARG A 554 -28.00 9.53 -5.95
C ARG A 554 -26.49 9.67 -5.74
N SER A 555 -26.02 9.47 -4.51
CA SER A 555 -24.59 9.55 -4.17
C SER A 555 -23.78 8.49 -4.91
N LEU A 556 -24.25 7.24 -4.96
CA LEU A 556 -23.60 6.16 -5.71
C LEU A 556 -23.53 6.46 -7.22
N LEU A 557 -24.60 7.01 -7.80
CA LEU A 557 -24.61 7.43 -9.20
C LEU A 557 -23.63 8.58 -9.46
N TYR A 558 -23.60 9.58 -8.58
CA TYR A 558 -22.64 10.68 -8.66
C TYR A 558 -21.20 10.16 -8.57
N GLN A 559 -20.89 9.32 -7.58
CA GLN A 559 -19.57 8.72 -7.42
C GLN A 559 -19.16 7.88 -8.63
N THR A 560 -20.11 7.15 -9.22
CA THR A 560 -19.87 6.38 -10.46
C THR A 560 -19.44 7.30 -11.60
N SER A 561 -20.12 8.44 -11.77
CA SER A 561 -19.81 9.44 -12.81
C SER A 561 -18.43 10.09 -12.66
N GLN A 562 -17.88 10.06 -11.45
CA GLN A 562 -16.54 10.57 -11.13
C GLN A 562 -15.46 9.48 -11.19
N SER A 563 -15.83 8.23 -11.47
CA SER A 563 -14.94 7.07 -11.47
C SER A 563 -14.85 6.42 -12.85
N LYS A 564 -13.93 5.46 -13.02
CA LYS A 564 -13.87 4.61 -14.21
C LYS A 564 -14.91 3.47 -14.19
N SER A 565 -15.71 3.35 -13.12
CA SER A 565 -16.69 2.27 -12.99
C SER A 565 -17.84 2.44 -13.98
N LYS A 566 -18.26 1.34 -14.60
CA LYS A 566 -19.41 1.30 -15.52
C LYS A 566 -20.75 1.24 -14.78
N MET A 567 -20.74 0.94 -13.48
CA MET A 567 -21.94 0.75 -12.65
C MET A 567 -21.75 1.31 -11.23
N PRO A 568 -22.84 1.64 -10.51
CA PRO A 568 -22.80 1.89 -9.07
C PRO A 568 -22.15 0.75 -8.30
N VAL A 569 -21.24 1.09 -7.38
CA VAL A 569 -20.51 0.14 -6.54
C VAL A 569 -20.72 0.51 -5.08
N GLN A 570 -21.16 -0.46 -4.27
CA GLN A 570 -21.20 -0.36 -2.82
C GLN A 570 -20.20 -1.37 -2.25
N GLN A 571 -19.18 -0.89 -1.54
CA GLN A 571 -18.25 -1.75 -0.82
C GLN A 571 -18.88 -2.18 0.51
N VAL A 572 -18.62 -3.41 0.93
CA VAL A 572 -19.04 -3.97 2.22
C VAL A 572 -17.82 -4.65 2.85
N MET A 573 -17.61 -4.41 4.14
CA MET A 573 -16.55 -5.05 4.90
C MET A 573 -17.14 -6.13 5.83
N VAL A 574 -16.43 -7.26 5.93
CA VAL A 574 -16.84 -8.42 6.75
C VAL A 574 -15.71 -8.74 7.73
N GLY A 575 -16.00 -8.69 9.03
CA GLY A 575 -15.02 -8.89 10.11
C GLY A 575 -14.90 -10.35 10.55
N TYR A 576 -14.17 -11.19 9.81
CA TYR A 576 -14.09 -12.63 10.10
C TYR A 576 -13.53 -12.97 11.50
N SER A 577 -12.50 -12.26 11.98
CA SER A 577 -11.90 -12.54 13.30
C SER A 577 -12.84 -12.18 14.45
N ASP A 578 -13.60 -11.09 14.31
CA ASP A 578 -14.55 -10.65 15.32
C ASP A 578 -15.81 -11.54 15.32
N SER A 579 -16.29 -11.95 14.14
CA SER A 579 -17.45 -12.86 14.03
C SER A 579 -17.18 -14.28 14.53
N ASN A 580 -15.93 -14.75 14.50
CA ASN A 580 -15.57 -16.04 15.11
C ASN A 580 -15.29 -15.95 16.61
N LYS A 581 -15.13 -14.73 17.14
CA LYS A 581 -14.91 -14.48 18.57
C LYS A 581 -16.22 -14.31 19.33
N ASP A 582 -17.22 -13.71 18.68
CA ASP A 582 -18.64 -13.75 19.07
C ASP A 582 -19.18 -15.19 19.05
#